data_AF-A0A084XV56-F1
#
_entry.id   AF-A0A084XV56-F1
#
_cell.length_a   1.000
_cell.length_b   1.000
_cell.length_c   1.000
_cell.angle_alpha   90.00
_cell.angle_beta   90.00
_cell.angle_gamma   90.00
#
_symmetry.space_group_name_H-M   'P 1'
#
loop_
_entity.id
_entity.type
_entity.pdbx_description
1 polymer ?
#
loop_
_entity_poly.entity_id
_entity_poly.type
_entity_poly.pdbx_seq_one_letter_code
_entity_poly.pdbx_strand_id
1 'polypeptide(L)'
;MKMLDLTILALTSLTIFAGSSFAQTNQRTKVQGNTEINATTKNMTAVASGDNNVAKNRVGVIQGDQKSSTKVNVAAGNVTTVAIGRNRKACTNIGGVVSDDCK
;
A
#
# COMPACT_ATOMS: atom_id res chain seq x y z
N MET A 1 35.90 35.03 -46.51
CA MET A 1 35.62 33.85 -45.64
C MET A 1 35.55 34.32 -44.19
N LYS A 2 34.87 33.62 -43.29
CA LYS A 2 34.67 34.00 -41.87
C LYS A 2 33.89 35.29 -41.61
N MET A 3 32.75 35.43 -42.28
CA MET A 3 31.61 36.23 -41.76
C MET A 3 30.25 35.65 -42.16
N LEU A 4 30.19 34.37 -42.54
CA LEU A 4 28.97 33.63 -42.90
C LEU A 4 28.65 32.50 -41.90
N ASP A 5 29.57 32.21 -40.99
CA ASP A 5 29.50 31.08 -40.06
C ASP A 5 28.66 31.40 -38.79
N LEU A 6 28.40 32.70 -38.54
CA LEU A 6 27.74 33.18 -37.32
C LEU A 6 26.20 33.04 -37.36
N THR A 7 25.59 32.90 -38.54
CA THR A 7 24.13 32.75 -38.72
C THR A 7 23.64 31.29 -38.69
N ILE A 8 24.56 30.31 -38.72
CA ILE A 8 24.22 28.87 -38.76
C ILE A 8 24.11 28.29 -37.34
N LEU A 9 24.82 28.85 -36.36
CA LEU A 9 25.00 28.24 -35.03
C LEU A 9 23.80 28.40 -34.05
N ALA A 10 22.70 29.03 -34.49
CA ALA A 10 21.53 29.32 -33.64
C ALA A 10 20.30 28.44 -33.93
N LEU A 11 20.30 27.67 -35.03
CA LEU A 11 19.15 26.89 -35.50
C LEU A 11 19.51 25.41 -35.75
N THR A 12 20.07 24.69 -34.77
CA THR A 12 19.99 23.20 -34.69
C THR A 12 20.54 22.65 -33.36
N SER A 13 19.69 22.49 -32.35
CA SER A 13 20.02 21.73 -31.12
C SER A 13 18.82 20.99 -30.53
N LEU A 14 18.06 20.35 -31.44
CA LEU A 14 17.43 19.03 -31.29
C LEU A 14 16.82 18.68 -29.92
N THR A 15 15.54 18.98 -29.75
CA THR A 15 14.72 18.62 -28.59
C THR A 15 14.39 17.11 -28.54
N ILE A 16 15.30 16.26 -28.04
CA ILE A 16 15.02 14.84 -27.79
C ILE A 16 15.56 14.39 -26.41
N PHE A 17 14.76 14.62 -25.37
CA PHE A 17 14.76 13.76 -24.17
C PHE A 17 13.43 13.00 -24.13
N ALA A 18 13.30 11.99 -24.99
CA ALA A 18 12.16 11.08 -24.97
C ALA A 18 12.21 10.25 -23.66
N GLY A 19 11.22 10.44 -22.80
CA GLY A 19 11.23 9.89 -21.44
C GLY A 19 11.23 8.36 -21.39
N SER A 20 12.08 7.81 -20.53
CA SER A 20 12.07 6.38 -20.18
C SER A 20 10.87 6.04 -19.30
N SER A 21 9.76 5.67 -19.94
CA SER A 21 8.51 5.27 -19.29
C SER A 21 8.64 3.94 -18.53
N PHE A 22 9.17 3.99 -17.30
CA PHE A 22 9.12 2.87 -16.36
C PHE A 22 7.67 2.62 -15.94
N ALA A 23 7.04 1.60 -16.49
CA ALA A 23 5.70 1.15 -16.09
C ALA A 23 5.74 0.58 -14.66
N GLN A 24 5.50 1.44 -13.66
CA GLN A 24 5.51 1.06 -12.24
C GLN A 24 4.37 0.07 -11.93
N THR A 25 4.69 -1.22 -11.89
CA THR A 25 3.75 -2.28 -11.48
C THR A 25 3.48 -2.20 -9.97
N ASN A 26 2.55 -1.33 -9.59
CA ASN A 26 2.02 -1.28 -8.23
C ASN A 26 1.25 -2.58 -7.96
N GLN A 27 1.82 -3.47 -7.16
CA GLN A 27 1.25 -4.78 -6.77
C GLN A 27 0.08 -4.60 -5.79
N ARG A 28 -0.97 -3.93 -6.25
CA ARG A 28 -2.15 -3.58 -5.48
C ARG A 28 -3.27 -4.55 -5.84
N THR A 29 -3.53 -5.48 -4.93
CA THR A 29 -4.66 -6.43 -5.01
C THR A 29 -5.95 -5.69 -5.37
N LYS A 30 -6.79 -6.26 -6.24
CA LYS A 30 -8.00 -5.60 -6.75
C LYS A 30 -9.23 -6.47 -6.50
N VAL A 31 -10.15 -5.99 -5.66
CA VAL A 31 -11.44 -6.64 -5.40
C VAL A 31 -12.51 -6.15 -6.38
N GLN A 32 -13.18 -7.11 -7.01
CA GLN A 32 -14.07 -6.92 -8.15
C GLN A 32 -15.34 -7.74 -7.96
N GLY A 33 -16.49 -7.17 -8.32
CA GLY A 33 -17.79 -7.75 -7.97
C GLY A 33 -18.17 -7.52 -6.50
N ASN A 34 -19.42 -7.80 -6.17
CA ASN A 34 -19.95 -7.53 -4.83
C ASN A 34 -19.35 -8.52 -3.82
N THR A 35 -18.88 -8.01 -2.68
CA THR A 35 -18.24 -8.82 -1.64
C THR A 35 -19.07 -8.77 -0.36
N GLU A 36 -19.30 -9.91 0.30
CA GLU A 36 -19.79 -9.91 1.68
C GLU A 36 -18.88 -10.74 2.60
N ILE A 37 -18.49 -10.13 3.72
CA ILE A 37 -17.72 -10.76 4.80
C ILE A 37 -18.60 -10.84 6.05
N ASN A 38 -18.56 -11.99 6.73
CA ASN A 38 -19.07 -12.18 8.07
C ASN A 38 -17.96 -12.81 8.93
N ALA A 39 -17.66 -12.28 10.13
CA ALA A 39 -16.59 -12.82 10.99
C ALA A 39 -16.82 -12.54 12.50
N THR A 40 -16.09 -13.22 13.42
CA THR A 40 -16.25 -13.10 14.89
C THR A 40 -15.06 -13.68 15.67
N THR A 41 -14.79 -13.21 16.91
CA THR A 41 -13.61 -13.55 17.77
C THR A 41 -13.87 -13.24 19.28
N LYS A 42 -12.91 -13.43 20.24
CA LYS A 42 -13.20 -13.41 21.73
C LYS A 42 -12.20 -12.87 22.83
N ASN A 43 -10.94 -12.47 22.62
CA ASN A 43 -10.14 -11.65 23.60
C ASN A 43 -9.00 -10.79 22.97
N MET A 44 -8.97 -9.43 23.09
CA MET A 44 -7.99 -8.49 22.43
C MET A 44 -6.95 -7.99 23.41
N THR A 45 -5.72 -7.87 22.91
CA THR A 45 -4.69 -6.98 23.44
C THR A 45 -3.51 -6.90 22.46
N ALA A 46 -3.26 -5.74 21.85
CA ALA A 46 -2.08 -5.52 21.00
C ALA A 46 -0.97 -4.82 21.82
N VAL A 47 0.26 -5.35 21.84
CA VAL A 47 1.34 -4.87 22.74
C VAL A 47 2.69 -4.84 22.03
N ALA A 48 3.09 -3.67 21.52
CA ALA A 48 4.47 -3.45 21.09
C ALA A 48 5.33 -2.95 22.27
N SER A 49 6.55 -3.46 22.46
CA SER A 49 7.47 -2.97 23.51
C SER A 49 8.94 -3.03 23.07
N GLY A 50 9.58 -1.87 22.99
CA GLY A 50 10.95 -1.69 22.51
C GLY A 50 11.05 -1.10 21.10
N ASP A 51 12.29 -0.92 20.66
CA ASP A 51 12.71 -0.04 19.54
C ASP A 51 12.30 -0.56 18.14
N ASN A 52 11.57 0.25 17.36
CA ASN A 52 11.02 -0.07 16.03
C ASN A 52 10.07 -1.30 15.99
N ASN A 53 9.16 -1.41 16.96
CA ASN A 53 8.15 -2.47 16.98
C ASN A 53 6.74 -2.00 16.54
N VAL A 54 5.90 -2.93 16.06
CA VAL A 54 4.53 -2.69 15.55
C VAL A 54 3.60 -3.84 15.99
N ALA A 55 2.37 -3.54 16.43
CA ALA A 55 1.36 -4.52 16.85
C ALA A 55 -0.06 -4.14 16.34
N LYS A 56 -0.85 -5.07 15.74
CA LYS A 56 -2.22 -4.81 15.21
C LYS A 56 -3.21 -5.99 15.51
N ASN A 57 -4.32 -6.24 14.77
CA ASN A 57 -5.55 -7.08 15.06
C ASN A 57 -6.33 -7.73 13.86
N ARG A 58 -6.35 -9.03 13.45
CA ARG A 58 -6.81 -9.58 12.11
C ARG A 58 -8.16 -10.35 12.17
N VAL A 59 -9.25 -9.78 11.66
CA VAL A 59 -10.58 -10.43 11.54
C VAL A 59 -11.45 -9.77 10.45
N GLY A 60 -11.59 -10.37 9.27
CA GLY A 60 -12.53 -9.88 8.25
C GLY A 60 -12.13 -8.58 7.53
N VAL A 61 -10.84 -8.38 7.27
CA VAL A 61 -10.33 -7.31 6.39
C VAL A 61 -10.00 -7.82 5.00
N ILE A 62 -10.33 -6.99 4.00
CA ILE A 62 -9.93 -7.08 2.59
C ILE A 62 -8.63 -6.30 2.39
N GLN A 63 -7.75 -6.74 1.49
CA GLN A 63 -6.55 -5.97 1.14
C GLN A 63 -6.58 -5.48 -0.30
N GLY A 64 -6.25 -4.20 -0.52
CA GLY A 64 -6.12 -3.57 -1.83
C GLY A 64 -7.32 -2.71 -2.29
N ASP A 65 -7.39 -2.43 -3.59
CA ASP A 65 -8.38 -1.55 -4.22
C ASP A 65 -9.70 -2.28 -4.50
N GLN A 66 -10.79 -1.78 -3.92
CA GLN A 66 -12.14 -2.29 -4.12
C GLN A 66 -12.91 -1.41 -5.12
N LYS A 67 -13.64 -2.03 -6.07
CA LYS A 67 -14.41 -1.30 -7.10
C LYS A 67 -15.92 -1.64 -7.16
N SER A 68 -16.48 -2.31 -6.16
CA SER A 68 -17.92 -2.61 -6.10
C SER A 68 -18.45 -2.67 -4.67
N SER A 69 -19.78 -2.68 -4.53
CA SER A 69 -20.49 -2.74 -3.25
C SER A 69 -19.98 -3.87 -2.35
N THR A 70 -19.65 -3.54 -1.11
CA THR A 70 -19.08 -4.50 -0.16
C THR A 70 -19.65 -4.33 1.23
N LYS A 71 -20.07 -5.45 1.82
CA LYS A 71 -20.69 -5.56 3.15
C LYS A 71 -19.76 -6.36 4.07
N VAL A 72 -19.54 -5.89 5.30
CA VAL A 72 -18.58 -6.51 6.24
C VAL A 72 -19.16 -6.48 7.65
N ASN A 73 -19.74 -7.60 8.10
CA ASN A 73 -20.42 -7.71 9.38
C ASN A 73 -19.54 -8.52 10.35
N VAL A 74 -18.83 -7.84 11.25
CA VAL A 74 -17.82 -8.48 12.09
C VAL A 74 -18.18 -8.38 13.57
N ALA A 75 -18.70 -9.47 14.13
CA ALA A 75 -18.97 -9.64 15.56
C ALA A 75 -17.66 -9.96 16.32
N ALA A 76 -16.63 -9.13 16.12
CA ALA A 76 -15.36 -9.26 16.82
C ALA A 76 -15.50 -8.82 18.28
N GLY A 77 -15.89 -9.78 19.13
CA GLY A 77 -15.10 -9.98 20.33
C GLY A 77 -13.63 -10.20 19.94
N ASN A 78 -12.75 -10.27 20.89
CA ASN A 78 -11.51 -9.53 20.74
C ASN A 78 -10.28 -10.45 20.28
N VAL A 79 -9.07 -9.96 19.92
CA VAL A 79 -7.87 -10.79 19.49
C VAL A 79 -6.48 -10.25 19.93
N THR A 80 -5.55 -11.05 20.49
CA THR A 80 -4.25 -10.58 21.05
C THR A 80 -3.05 -10.65 20.07
N THR A 81 -2.12 -9.69 20.10
CA THR A 81 -0.91 -9.62 19.24
C THR A 81 0.23 -8.83 19.91
N VAL A 82 1.32 -9.51 20.26
CA VAL A 82 2.42 -8.95 21.04
C VAL A 82 3.70 -8.87 20.18
N ALA A 83 4.45 -7.78 20.29
CA ALA A 83 5.65 -7.46 19.51
C ALA A 83 6.74 -6.81 20.39
N ILE A 84 7.51 -7.62 21.11
CA ILE A 84 8.55 -7.15 22.04
C ILE A 84 9.97 -7.37 21.50
N GLY A 85 10.92 -6.54 21.94
CA GLY A 85 12.33 -6.58 21.51
C GLY A 85 12.70 -5.37 20.65
N ARG A 86 13.46 -5.56 19.56
CA ARG A 86 13.74 -4.50 18.58
C ARG A 86 13.42 -4.94 17.16
N ASN A 87 12.95 -4.01 16.33
CA ASN A 87 12.61 -4.14 14.91
C ASN A 87 11.51 -5.19 14.62
N ARG A 88 10.51 -5.33 15.51
CA ARG A 88 9.52 -6.42 15.50
C ARG A 88 8.11 -5.98 15.10
N LYS A 89 7.61 -6.45 13.97
CA LYS A 89 6.23 -6.18 13.50
C LYS A 89 5.39 -7.45 13.65
N ALA A 90 4.27 -7.38 14.38
CA ALA A 90 3.29 -8.45 14.54
C ALA A 90 1.90 -7.90 14.19
N CYS A 91 1.20 -8.49 13.22
CA CYS A 91 0.41 -7.59 12.37
C CYS A 91 -0.67 -8.17 11.46
N THR A 92 -1.76 -7.39 11.36
CA THR A 92 -3.09 -7.97 11.48
C THR A 92 -4.19 -6.84 11.45
N ASN A 93 -5.40 -7.00 10.86
CA ASN A 93 -6.46 -5.93 10.70
C ASN A 93 -7.97 -6.43 10.79
N ILE A 94 -8.88 -5.77 11.56
CA ILE A 94 -10.30 -6.19 11.81
C ILE A 94 -11.30 -5.31 11.05
N GLY A 95 -12.18 -5.92 10.26
CA GLY A 95 -13.27 -5.29 9.50
C GLY A 95 -12.85 -4.33 8.37
N GLY A 96 -13.47 -4.45 7.19
CA GLY A 96 -13.37 -3.46 6.11
C GLY A 96 -12.26 -3.74 5.10
N VAL A 97 -11.54 -2.70 4.68
CA VAL A 97 -10.49 -2.75 3.64
C VAL A 97 -9.22 -2.03 4.13
N VAL A 98 -8.04 -2.56 3.81
CA VAL A 98 -6.73 -1.92 4.08
C VAL A 98 -5.81 -1.97 2.86
N SER A 99 -4.81 -1.09 2.85
CA SER A 99 -3.78 -1.04 1.79
C SER A 99 -2.45 -1.72 2.15
N ASP A 100 -2.20 -2.02 3.43
CA ASP A 100 -0.84 -2.25 3.92
C ASP A 100 -0.66 -3.45 4.86
N ASP A 101 0.04 -4.46 4.35
CA ASP A 101 0.61 -5.60 5.09
C ASP A 101 1.80 -5.20 5.97
N CYS A 102 1.57 -4.23 6.85
CA CYS A 102 2.41 -3.99 8.02
C CYS A 102 3.90 -3.77 7.78
N LYS A 103 4.15 -3.01 6.71
CA LYS A 103 5.15 -1.95 6.72
C LYS A 103 5.00 -1.08 7.98
#